data_AF-A0A6A5KJ27-F1
#
_entry.id   AF-A0A6A5KJ27-F1
#
_cell.length_a   1.000
_cell.length_b   1.000
_cell.length_c   1.000
_cell.angle_alpha   90.00
_cell.angle_beta   90.00
_cell.angle_gamma   90.00
#
_symmetry.space_group_name_H-M   'P 1'
#
loop_
_entity.id
_entity.type
_entity.pdbx_description
1 polymer ?
#
loop_
_entity_poly.entity_id
_entity_poly.type
_entity_poly.pdbx_seq_one_letter_code
_entity_poly.pdbx_strand_id
1 'polypeptide(L)'
;MPHQITFLLALLMASLAWAGPTVFSAPPTFSTGACEPPASFLWRLLTSPLCLLTIGGYTMLLISPYTRHIALSPLPLPRILCGRLELAIEKAAREKSDGQVTALSQSLTIADAKVEKILASDAQRQIATLTARIDIKDVELRHLNTTVSGLQADLSGVRAAANYQEGKATKLCSIYQDLRSARSEEVAALKDSAKAQEKAQGELFQRATAQLDNFRRVMDVLFRLGEAEGDALVVGVAFARAMGAAGLDIGALGIDRLRLALLCEFVLAGQGQHLAVQPQTAMRGFRLVQKS
;
A
#
# COMPACT_ATOMS: atom_id res chain seq x y z
N MET A 1 15.52 30.69 -131.09
CA MET A 1 15.01 29.58 -130.27
C MET A 1 15.04 29.81 -128.73
N PRO A 2 15.00 31.04 -128.14
CA PRO A 2 14.92 31.19 -126.67
C PRO A 2 13.47 31.27 -126.13
N HIS A 3 12.46 31.48 -126.98
CA HIS A 3 11.09 31.74 -126.52
C HIS A 3 10.27 30.48 -126.15
N GLN A 4 10.68 29.28 -126.59
CA GLN A 4 9.95 28.04 -126.25
C GLN A 4 10.26 27.51 -124.84
N ILE A 5 11.46 27.77 -124.30
CA ILE A 5 11.86 27.29 -122.97
C ILE A 5 11.21 28.16 -121.87
N THR A 6 11.12 29.47 -122.07
CA THR A 6 10.39 30.37 -121.16
C THR A 6 8.90 30.07 -121.10
N PHE A 7 8.30 29.61 -122.20
CA PHE A 7 6.87 29.26 -122.23
C PHE A 7 6.59 27.95 -121.48
N LEU A 8 7.49 26.97 -121.57
CA LEU A 8 7.40 25.71 -120.82
C LEU A 8 7.63 25.91 -119.31
N LEU A 9 8.55 26.80 -118.92
CA LEU A 9 8.79 27.15 -117.51
C LEU A 9 7.64 27.96 -116.90
N ALA A 10 7.01 28.85 -117.67
CA ALA A 10 5.81 29.57 -117.24
C ALA A 10 4.59 28.63 -117.09
N LEU A 11 4.44 27.63 -117.97
CA LEU A 11 3.37 26.63 -117.87
C LEU A 11 3.55 25.69 -116.66
N LEU A 12 4.80 25.39 -116.29
CA LEU A 12 5.12 24.53 -115.15
C LEU A 12 4.98 25.26 -113.80
N MET A 13 5.24 26.58 -113.76
CA MET A 13 4.97 27.41 -112.59
C MET A 13 3.47 27.72 -112.42
N ALA A 14 2.70 27.78 -113.50
CA ALA A 14 1.25 27.96 -113.46
C ALA A 14 0.50 26.72 -112.95
N SER A 15 0.99 25.51 -113.21
CA SER A 15 0.38 24.26 -112.70
C SER A 15 0.67 23.99 -111.22
N LEU A 16 1.79 24.49 -110.68
CA LEU A 16 2.11 24.47 -109.25
C LEU A 16 1.28 25.47 -108.43
N ALA A 17 0.76 26.52 -109.05
CA ALA A 17 -0.12 27.49 -108.39
C ALA A 17 -1.59 27.02 -108.30
N TRP A 18 -1.97 25.95 -109.01
CA TRP A 18 -3.34 25.42 -109.04
C TRP A 18 -3.54 24.10 -108.27
N ALA A 19 -2.49 23.50 -107.72
CA ALA A 19 -2.58 22.35 -106.82
C ALA A 19 -2.47 22.79 -105.34
N GLY A 20 -3.39 23.66 -104.91
CA GLY A 20 -3.64 23.93 -103.49
C GLY A 20 -4.97 23.31 -103.07
N PRO A 21 -5.01 22.33 -102.16
CA PRO A 21 -6.28 21.80 -101.67
C PRO A 21 -6.78 22.72 -100.54
N THR A 22 -7.74 23.58 -100.86
CA THR A 22 -8.86 23.79 -99.94
C THR A 22 -9.69 22.52 -99.94
N VAL A 23 -9.77 21.82 -98.81
CA VAL A 23 -10.98 21.24 -98.15
C VAL A 23 -10.48 20.22 -97.13
N PHE A 24 -10.46 20.59 -95.84
CA PHE A 24 -11.30 19.96 -94.81
C PHE A 24 -11.13 20.72 -93.49
N SER A 25 -12.16 21.48 -93.15
CA SER A 25 -12.43 21.97 -91.80
C SER A 25 -12.89 20.82 -90.90
N ALA A 26 -12.39 20.84 -89.66
CA ALA A 26 -12.99 20.39 -88.40
C ALA A 26 -12.14 19.33 -87.62
N PRO A 27 -12.09 19.45 -86.28
CA PRO A 27 -11.02 18.91 -85.44
C PRO A 27 -11.30 17.46 -84.98
N PRO A 28 -10.29 16.79 -84.42
CA PRO A 28 -10.53 16.05 -83.19
C PRO A 28 -9.49 16.38 -82.10
N THR A 29 -10.03 16.67 -80.92
CA THR A 29 -9.69 16.04 -79.63
C THR A 29 -8.28 15.46 -79.45
N PHE A 30 -7.62 15.96 -78.40
CA PHE A 30 -6.63 15.22 -77.64
C PHE A 30 -7.15 13.80 -77.31
N SER A 31 -6.58 12.77 -77.92
CA SER A 31 -6.32 11.50 -77.23
C SER A 31 -5.22 10.71 -77.95
N THR A 32 -4.15 10.49 -77.20
CA THR A 32 -3.35 9.26 -77.17
C THR A 32 -2.88 8.65 -78.49
N GLY A 33 -1.56 8.78 -78.71
CA GLY A 33 -0.71 7.63 -79.05
C GLY A 33 -1.07 6.83 -80.29
N ALA A 34 -0.68 7.32 -81.47
CA ALA A 34 -0.34 6.46 -82.59
C ALA A 34 0.74 7.17 -83.41
N CYS A 35 1.92 6.57 -83.53
CA CYS A 35 2.91 6.97 -84.52
C CYS A 35 2.23 7.02 -85.90
N GLU A 36 2.19 8.20 -86.52
CA GLU A 36 1.87 8.28 -87.96
C GLU A 36 2.83 7.36 -88.73
N PRO A 37 2.34 6.57 -89.69
CA PRO A 37 3.19 5.63 -90.42
C PRO A 37 4.30 6.39 -91.15
N PRO A 38 5.57 5.94 -91.10
CA PRO A 38 6.72 6.66 -91.68
C PRO A 38 6.55 6.95 -93.19
N ALA A 39 5.65 6.22 -93.86
CA ALA A 39 5.30 6.41 -95.26
C ALA A 39 4.61 7.78 -95.55
N SER A 40 3.79 8.31 -94.64
CA SER A 40 3.11 9.60 -94.86
C SER A 40 4.08 10.78 -94.72
N PHE A 41 5.06 10.66 -93.83
CA PHE A 41 6.13 11.65 -93.67
C PHE A 41 7.08 11.66 -94.88
N LEU A 42 7.46 10.48 -95.38
CA LEU A 42 8.30 10.34 -96.58
C LEU A 42 7.63 10.96 -97.83
N TRP A 43 6.34 10.70 -98.03
CA TRP A 43 5.59 11.28 -99.15
C TRP A 43 5.43 12.80 -99.03
N ARG A 44 5.18 13.33 -97.82
CA ARG A 44 5.15 14.77 -97.55
C ARG A 44 6.52 15.43 -97.74
N LEU A 45 7.62 14.72 -97.44
CA LEU A 45 8.96 15.24 -97.65
C LEU A 45 9.31 15.29 -99.15
N LEU A 46 8.97 14.23 -99.91
CA LEU A 46 9.23 14.12 -101.34
C LEU A 46 8.44 15.12 -102.19
N THR A 47 7.21 15.44 -101.77
CA THR A 47 6.37 16.46 -102.41
C THR A 47 6.56 17.86 -101.84
N SER A 48 7.43 18.01 -100.83
CA SER A 48 7.71 19.32 -100.26
C SER A 48 8.33 20.23 -101.34
N PRO A 49 7.92 21.51 -101.39
CA PRO A 49 8.40 22.45 -102.39
C PRO A 49 9.93 22.60 -102.34
N LEU A 50 10.56 22.38 -101.18
CA LEU A 50 12.02 22.35 -101.02
C LEU A 50 12.68 21.15 -101.72
N CYS A 51 12.12 19.95 -101.60
CA CYS A 51 12.65 18.75 -102.26
C CYS A 51 12.54 18.87 -103.79
N LEU A 52 11.39 19.34 -104.27
CA LEU A 52 11.17 19.63 -105.70
C LEU A 52 12.12 20.73 -106.22
N LEU A 53 12.41 21.77 -105.42
CA LEU A 53 13.39 22.80 -105.76
C LEU A 53 14.81 22.24 -105.84
N THR A 54 15.18 21.33 -104.93
CA THR A 54 16.51 20.69 -104.97
C THR A 54 16.66 19.75 -106.16
N ILE A 55 15.64 18.96 -106.48
CA ILE A 55 15.64 18.05 -107.65
C ILE A 55 15.64 18.86 -108.96
N GLY A 56 14.83 19.93 -109.04
CA GLY A 56 14.81 20.87 -110.17
C GLY A 56 16.14 21.61 -110.36
N GLY A 57 16.77 22.06 -109.27
CA GLY A 57 18.09 22.68 -109.31
C GLY A 57 19.19 21.71 -109.75
N TYR A 58 19.13 20.45 -109.31
CA TYR A 58 20.11 19.41 -109.65
C TYR A 58 19.98 18.94 -111.10
N THR A 59 18.76 18.82 -111.61
CA THR A 59 18.51 18.48 -113.03
C THR A 59 18.93 19.61 -113.98
N MET A 60 18.75 20.88 -113.59
CA MET A 60 19.29 22.02 -114.35
C MET A 60 20.82 22.10 -114.38
N LEU A 61 21.51 21.55 -113.37
CA LEU A 61 22.98 21.47 -113.32
C LEU A 61 23.58 20.43 -114.28
N LEU A 62 22.79 19.45 -114.73
CA LEU A 62 23.22 18.33 -115.60
C LEU A 62 23.06 18.63 -117.10
N ILE A 63 22.24 19.61 -117.49
CA ILE A 63 21.81 19.80 -118.89
C ILE A 63 22.71 20.77 -119.67
N SER A 64 23.48 21.66 -119.02
CA SER A 64 24.41 22.56 -119.72
C SER A 64 25.40 23.25 -118.77
N PRO A 65 26.66 23.50 -119.16
CA PRO A 65 27.60 24.29 -118.37
C PRO A 65 27.17 25.77 -118.19
N TYR A 66 26.25 26.29 -119.02
CA TYR A 66 25.80 27.69 -118.96
C TYR A 66 24.70 27.95 -117.90
N THR A 67 24.06 26.92 -117.35
CA THR A 67 22.99 27.04 -116.33
C THR A 67 23.50 27.05 -114.89
N ARG A 68 24.80 26.76 -114.66
CA ARG A 68 25.43 26.74 -113.32
C ARG A 68 25.36 28.08 -112.58
N HIS A 69 25.45 29.21 -113.28
CA HIS A 69 25.44 30.53 -112.65
C HIS A 69 24.06 30.96 -112.13
N ILE A 70 22.98 30.46 -112.73
CA ILE A 70 21.61 30.80 -112.32
C ILE A 70 21.19 29.95 -111.11
N ALA A 71 21.57 28.68 -111.08
CA ALA A 71 21.27 27.75 -109.97
C ALA A 71 22.01 28.08 -108.66
N LEU A 72 23.12 28.82 -108.71
CA LEU A 72 23.90 29.22 -107.53
C LEU A 72 23.37 30.47 -106.81
N SER A 73 22.50 31.24 -107.47
CA SER A 73 21.97 32.51 -106.93
C SER A 73 20.96 32.42 -105.76
N PRO A 74 20.14 31.35 -105.58
CA PRO A 74 19.16 31.30 -104.48
C PRO A 74 19.63 30.51 -103.24
N LEU A 75 20.87 30.02 -103.17
CA LEU A 75 21.39 29.25 -102.03
C LEU A 75 21.51 29.97 -100.66
N PRO A 76 21.56 31.32 -100.51
CA PRO A 76 21.60 31.92 -99.17
C PRO A 76 20.25 31.93 -98.44
N LEU A 77 19.12 31.82 -99.15
CA LEU A 77 17.77 31.85 -98.56
C LEU A 77 17.45 30.65 -97.63
N PRO A 78 17.73 29.39 -97.99
CA PRO A 78 17.42 28.25 -97.12
C PRO A 78 18.28 28.21 -95.85
N ARG A 79 19.51 28.75 -95.86
CA ARG A 79 20.34 28.86 -94.65
C ARG A 79 19.76 29.84 -93.62
N ILE A 80 19.23 30.97 -94.07
CA ILE A 80 18.61 31.97 -93.19
C ILE A 80 17.29 31.44 -92.61
N LEU A 81 16.53 30.67 -93.39
CA LEU A 81 15.29 30.03 -92.95
C LEU A 81 15.56 28.90 -91.93
N CYS A 82 16.55 28.04 -92.16
CA CYS A 82 16.93 27.01 -91.19
C CYS A 82 17.44 27.61 -89.87
N GLY A 83 18.29 28.64 -89.93
CA GLY A 83 18.77 29.32 -88.72
C GLY A 83 17.64 29.99 -87.92
N ARG A 84 16.61 30.53 -88.58
CA ARG A 84 15.42 31.07 -87.90
C ARG A 84 14.52 29.99 -87.30
N LEU A 85 14.44 28.83 -87.94
CA LEU A 85 13.70 27.67 -87.43
C LEU A 85 14.38 27.06 -86.20
N GLU A 86 15.70 26.89 -86.20
CA GLU A 86 16.45 26.42 -85.03
C GLU A 86 16.25 27.36 -83.84
N LEU A 87 16.34 28.68 -84.06
CA LEU A 87 16.14 29.68 -83.02
C LEU A 87 14.69 29.73 -82.50
N ALA A 88 13.70 29.46 -83.37
CA ALA A 88 12.30 29.36 -82.98
C ALA A 88 12.00 28.07 -82.18
N ILE A 89 12.61 26.95 -82.57
CA ILE A 89 12.48 25.66 -81.86
C ILE A 89 13.16 25.76 -80.49
N GLU A 90 14.33 26.39 -80.40
CA GLU A 90 15.04 26.56 -79.14
C GLU A 90 14.30 27.51 -78.18
N LYS A 91 13.67 28.58 -78.69
CA LYS A 91 12.79 29.45 -77.90
C LYS A 91 11.53 28.72 -77.43
N ALA A 92 10.86 27.97 -78.31
CA ALA A 92 9.67 27.21 -77.95
C ALA A 92 9.97 26.10 -76.92
N ALA A 93 11.15 25.47 -76.99
CA ALA A 93 11.60 24.49 -76.01
C ALA A 93 11.89 25.11 -74.63
N ARG A 94 12.51 26.30 -74.59
CA ARG A 94 12.78 27.05 -73.35
C ARG A 94 11.51 27.59 -72.71
N GLU A 95 10.57 28.15 -73.50
CA GLU A 95 9.28 28.61 -72.96
C GLU A 95 8.45 27.45 -72.37
N LYS A 96 8.52 26.26 -73.00
CA LYS A 96 7.84 25.07 -72.48
C LYS A 96 8.52 24.51 -71.22
N SER A 97 9.85 24.55 -71.13
CA SER A 97 10.58 24.14 -69.92
C SER A 97 10.38 25.13 -68.78
N ASP A 98 10.43 26.43 -69.04
CA ASP A 98 10.23 27.47 -68.03
C ASP A 98 8.77 27.47 -67.53
N GLY A 99 7.80 27.23 -68.41
CA GLY A 99 6.40 27.01 -68.02
C GLY A 99 6.19 25.76 -67.15
N GLN A 100 6.91 24.67 -67.42
CA GLN A 100 6.89 23.47 -66.58
C GLN A 100 7.59 23.67 -65.23
N VAL A 101 8.74 24.34 -65.22
CA VAL A 101 9.51 24.61 -63.99
C VAL A 101 8.72 25.54 -63.06
N THR A 102 8.07 26.57 -63.60
CA THR A 102 7.21 27.48 -62.81
C THR A 102 5.94 26.80 -62.29
N ALA A 103 5.33 25.91 -63.08
CA ALA A 103 4.19 25.11 -62.63
C ALA A 103 4.58 24.09 -61.53
N LEU A 104 5.76 23.47 -61.65
CA LEU A 104 6.29 22.56 -60.63
C LEU A 104 6.72 23.31 -59.36
N SER A 105 7.29 24.51 -59.47
CA SER A 105 7.59 25.31 -58.28
C SER A 105 6.32 25.75 -57.56
N GLN A 106 5.27 26.15 -58.30
CA GLN A 106 3.98 26.47 -57.69
C GLN A 106 3.34 25.25 -57.02
N SER A 107 3.37 24.07 -57.64
CA SER A 107 2.82 22.87 -57.02
C SER A 107 3.61 22.43 -55.79
N LEU A 108 4.94 22.59 -55.79
CA LEU A 108 5.80 22.33 -54.63
C LEU A 108 5.48 23.29 -53.48
N THR A 109 5.37 24.60 -53.73
CA THR A 109 5.00 25.56 -52.68
C THR A 109 3.62 25.30 -52.07
N ILE A 110 2.66 24.86 -52.88
CA ILE A 110 1.32 24.46 -52.40
C ILE A 110 1.40 23.17 -51.58
N ALA A 111 2.24 22.22 -51.98
CA ALA A 111 2.46 20.98 -51.25
C ALA A 111 3.14 21.24 -49.89
N ASP A 112 4.18 22.07 -49.86
CA ASP A 112 4.89 22.46 -48.64
C ASP A 112 3.94 23.17 -47.66
N ALA A 113 3.15 24.14 -48.13
CA ALA A 113 2.16 24.82 -47.31
C ALA A 113 1.08 23.86 -46.77
N LYS A 114 0.70 22.82 -47.52
CA LYS A 114 -0.23 21.78 -47.06
C LYS A 114 0.41 20.89 -46.00
N VAL A 115 1.66 20.47 -46.20
CA VAL A 115 2.40 19.64 -45.23
C VAL A 115 2.57 20.41 -43.91
N GLU A 116 2.99 21.67 -43.98
CA GLU A 116 3.14 22.53 -42.79
C GLU A 116 1.81 22.69 -42.04
N LYS A 117 0.70 22.89 -42.76
CA LYS A 117 -0.64 22.96 -42.16
C LYS A 117 -1.06 21.65 -41.50
N ILE A 118 -0.77 20.50 -42.12
CA ILE A 118 -1.08 19.18 -41.54
C ILE A 118 -0.26 18.97 -40.27
N LEU A 119 1.06 19.20 -40.32
CA LEU A 119 1.95 19.07 -39.17
C LEU A 119 1.55 20.00 -38.03
N ALA A 120 1.21 21.26 -38.32
CA ALA A 120 0.71 22.20 -37.31
C ALA A 120 -0.61 21.71 -36.70
N SER A 121 -1.54 21.19 -37.51
CA SER A 121 -2.82 20.66 -37.02
C SER A 121 -2.67 19.39 -36.17
N ASP A 122 -1.74 18.51 -36.53
CA ASP A 122 -1.45 17.29 -35.78
C ASP A 122 -0.73 17.61 -34.46
N ALA A 123 0.23 18.54 -34.49
CA ALA A 123 0.86 19.06 -33.27
C ALA A 123 -0.18 19.70 -32.34
N GLN A 124 -1.09 20.53 -32.87
CA GLN A 124 -2.17 21.14 -32.08
C GLN A 124 -3.07 20.08 -31.42
N ARG A 125 -3.42 19.01 -32.14
CA ARG A 125 -4.22 17.89 -31.61
C ARG A 125 -3.48 17.12 -30.53
N GLN A 126 -2.18 16.85 -30.73
CA GLN A 126 -1.36 16.18 -29.72
C GLN A 126 -1.23 17.03 -28.46
N ILE A 127 -0.96 18.34 -28.60
CA ILE A 127 -0.93 19.28 -27.47
C ILE A 127 -2.26 19.25 -26.72
N ALA A 128 -3.40 19.38 -27.42
CA ALA A 128 -4.71 19.34 -26.78
C ALA A 128 -4.97 18.02 -26.03
N THR A 129 -4.52 16.89 -26.60
CA THR A 129 -4.66 15.57 -25.98
C THR A 129 -3.79 15.43 -24.73
N LEU A 130 -2.55 15.93 -24.77
CA LEU A 130 -1.64 15.91 -23.64
C LEU A 130 -2.10 16.85 -22.53
N THR A 131 -2.58 18.04 -22.86
CA THR A 131 -3.16 18.99 -21.90
C THR A 131 -4.35 18.37 -21.17
N ALA A 132 -5.29 17.76 -21.90
CA ALA A 132 -6.43 17.08 -21.29
C ALA A 132 -6.01 15.95 -20.33
N ARG A 133 -4.95 15.19 -20.68
CA ARG A 133 -4.39 14.16 -19.78
C ARG A 133 -3.74 14.75 -18.53
N ILE A 134 -3.03 15.87 -18.67
CA ILE A 134 -2.43 16.59 -17.53
C ILE A 134 -3.53 17.07 -16.59
N ASP A 135 -4.59 17.69 -17.12
CA ASP A 135 -5.71 18.18 -16.30
C ASP A 135 -6.39 17.06 -15.51
N ILE A 136 -6.61 15.89 -16.14
CA ILE A 136 -7.15 14.71 -15.46
C ILE A 136 -6.20 14.25 -14.34
N LYS A 137 -4.90 14.18 -14.62
CA LYS A 137 -3.89 13.76 -13.64
C LYS A 137 -3.77 14.76 -12.49
N ASP A 138 -3.91 16.05 -12.74
CA ASP A 138 -3.91 17.07 -11.69
C ASP A 138 -5.12 16.94 -10.76
N VAL A 139 -6.29 16.59 -11.29
CA VAL A 139 -7.47 16.28 -10.46
C VAL A 139 -7.23 15.04 -9.60
N GLU A 140 -6.69 13.97 -10.19
CA GLU A 140 -6.32 12.75 -9.46
C GLU A 140 -5.30 13.04 -8.33
N LEU A 141 -4.27 13.83 -8.62
CA LEU A 141 -3.25 14.23 -7.65
C LEU A 141 -3.84 15.06 -6.51
N ARG A 142 -4.74 16.00 -6.81
CA ARG A 142 -5.44 16.76 -5.76
C ARG A 142 -6.28 15.85 -4.88
N HIS A 143 -7.02 14.92 -5.47
CA HIS A 143 -7.81 13.95 -4.72
C HIS A 143 -6.91 13.08 -3.82
N LEU A 144 -5.82 12.54 -4.37
CA LEU A 144 -4.86 11.75 -3.60
C LEU A 144 -4.21 12.55 -2.47
N ASN A 145 -3.91 13.83 -2.71
CA ASN A 145 -3.34 14.69 -1.67
C ASN A 145 -4.35 14.95 -0.53
N THR A 146 -5.63 15.11 -0.85
CA THR A 146 -6.69 15.24 0.17
C THR A 146 -6.87 13.96 0.97
N THR A 147 -6.82 12.78 0.34
CA THR A 147 -6.95 11.51 1.06
C THR A 147 -5.73 11.23 1.92
N VAL A 148 -4.52 11.50 1.44
CA VAL A 148 -3.28 11.38 2.24
C VAL A 148 -3.33 12.31 3.46
N SER A 149 -3.78 13.55 3.28
CA SER A 149 -3.92 14.50 4.39
C SER A 149 -4.95 14.03 5.42
N GLY A 150 -6.09 13.47 4.96
CA GLY A 150 -7.10 12.88 5.83
C GLY A 150 -6.58 11.67 6.62
N LEU A 151 -5.92 10.73 5.93
CA LEU A 151 -5.31 9.56 6.56
C LEU A 151 -4.22 9.94 7.56
N GLN A 152 -3.46 11.00 7.29
CA GLN A 152 -2.45 11.51 8.22
C GLN A 152 -3.10 12.09 9.50
N ALA A 153 -4.22 12.79 9.36
CA ALA A 153 -5.00 13.27 10.50
C ALA A 153 -5.56 12.09 11.32
N ASP A 154 -6.15 11.09 10.66
CA ASP A 154 -6.68 9.89 11.32
C ASP A 154 -5.57 9.12 12.06
N LEU A 155 -4.41 8.93 11.43
CA LEU A 155 -3.26 8.27 12.06
C LEU A 155 -2.78 9.03 13.30
N SER A 156 -2.74 10.37 13.23
CA SER A 156 -2.39 11.19 14.39
C SER A 156 -3.41 11.04 15.52
N GLY A 157 -4.70 10.94 15.20
CA GLY A 157 -5.78 10.68 16.17
C GLY A 157 -5.66 9.31 16.82
N VAL A 158 -5.44 8.26 16.02
CA VAL A 158 -5.22 6.89 16.51
C VAL A 158 -3.99 6.82 17.40
N ARG A 159 -2.90 7.50 17.04
CA ARG A 159 -1.68 7.55 17.85
C ARG A 159 -1.91 8.25 19.19
N ALA A 160 -2.65 9.35 19.20
CA ALA A 160 -3.03 10.04 20.44
C ALA A 160 -3.89 9.14 21.34
N ALA A 161 -4.86 8.43 20.77
CA ALA A 161 -5.69 7.47 21.50
C ALA A 161 -4.86 6.31 22.07
N ALA A 162 -3.92 5.76 21.29
CA ALA A 162 -3.02 4.71 21.74
C ALA A 162 -2.15 5.16 22.92
N ASN A 163 -1.53 6.34 22.83
CA ASN A 163 -0.74 6.92 23.92
C ASN A 163 -1.58 7.14 25.19
N TYR A 164 -2.85 7.56 25.03
CA TYR A 164 -3.78 7.72 26.15
C TYR A 164 -4.08 6.38 26.83
N GLN A 165 -4.33 5.32 26.06
CA GLN A 165 -4.56 3.98 26.61
C GLN A 165 -3.32 3.41 27.29
N GLU A 166 -2.13 3.61 26.71
CA GLU A 166 -0.86 3.22 27.33
C GLU A 166 -0.63 3.96 28.65
N GLY A 167 -0.89 5.27 28.69
CA GLY A 167 -0.86 6.07 29.91
C GLY A 167 -1.86 5.61 30.98
N LYS A 168 -3.02 5.08 30.57
CA LYS A 168 -4.00 4.48 31.50
C LYS A 168 -3.53 3.12 32.02
N ALA A 169 -2.99 2.27 31.15
CA ALA A 169 -2.50 0.94 31.52
C ALA A 169 -1.31 1.03 32.50
N THR A 170 -0.35 1.92 32.23
CA THR A 170 0.80 2.16 33.12
C THR A 170 0.37 2.62 34.52
N LYS A 171 -0.60 3.55 34.62
CA LYS A 171 -1.18 3.96 35.91
C LYS A 171 -1.89 2.82 36.63
N LEU A 172 -2.63 1.97 35.90
CA LEU A 172 -3.26 0.81 36.52
C LEU A 172 -2.21 -0.17 37.06
N CYS A 173 -1.14 -0.44 36.30
CA CYS A 173 -0.05 -1.29 36.76
C CYS A 173 0.62 -0.76 38.04
N SER A 174 0.88 0.55 38.13
CA SER A 174 1.46 1.13 39.36
C SER A 174 0.52 0.98 40.55
N ILE A 175 -0.78 1.29 40.37
CA ILE A 175 -1.79 1.12 41.43
C ILE A 175 -1.87 -0.35 41.89
N TYR A 176 -1.84 -1.30 40.96
CA TYR A 176 -1.84 -2.73 41.32
C TYR A 176 -0.58 -3.16 42.08
N GLN A 177 0.58 -2.59 41.74
CA GLN A 177 1.82 -2.86 42.47
C GLN A 177 1.74 -2.31 43.89
N ASP A 178 1.28 -1.07 44.06
CA ASP A 178 1.11 -0.43 45.37
C ASP A 178 0.09 -1.17 46.25
N LEU A 179 -1.04 -1.59 45.66
CA LEU A 179 -2.05 -2.38 46.36
C LEU A 179 -1.49 -3.75 46.79
N ARG A 180 -0.67 -4.37 45.94
CA ARG A 180 -0.06 -5.66 46.23
C ARG A 180 0.98 -5.57 47.35
N SER A 181 1.82 -4.53 47.37
CA SER A 181 2.77 -4.31 48.46
C SER A 181 2.04 -4.03 49.76
N ALA A 182 1.07 -3.11 49.77
CA ALA A 182 0.27 -2.79 50.96
C ALA A 182 -0.44 -4.03 51.53
N ARG A 183 -1.07 -4.85 50.66
CA ARG A 183 -1.71 -6.09 51.09
C ARG A 183 -0.71 -7.11 51.62
N SER A 184 0.50 -7.19 51.06
CA SER A 184 1.53 -8.10 51.54
C SER A 184 2.03 -7.72 52.93
N GLU A 185 2.16 -6.42 53.21
CA GLU A 185 2.53 -5.89 54.53
C GLU A 185 1.42 -6.15 55.56
N GLU A 186 0.16 -5.91 55.20
CA GLU A 186 -0.99 -6.18 56.07
C GLU A 186 -1.09 -7.67 56.43
N VAL A 187 -0.91 -8.56 55.44
CA VAL A 187 -0.92 -10.01 55.68
C VAL A 187 0.25 -10.43 56.57
N ALA A 188 1.43 -9.84 56.42
CA ALA A 188 2.57 -10.10 57.30
C ALA A 188 2.28 -9.66 58.74
N ALA A 189 1.75 -8.44 58.92
CA ALA A 189 1.38 -7.92 60.23
C ALA A 189 0.30 -8.76 60.92
N LEU A 190 -0.74 -9.18 60.19
CA LEU A 190 -1.78 -10.07 60.70
C LEU A 190 -1.22 -11.44 61.08
N LYS A 191 -0.30 -11.99 60.29
CA LYS A 191 0.35 -13.27 60.57
C LYS A 191 1.20 -13.19 61.85
N ASP A 192 1.93 -12.10 62.05
CA ASP A 192 2.74 -11.90 63.24
C ASP A 192 1.87 -11.68 64.48
N SER A 193 0.78 -10.93 64.36
CA SER A 193 -0.23 -10.80 65.43
C SER A 193 -0.87 -12.15 65.79
N ALA A 194 -1.24 -12.96 64.79
CA ALA A 194 -1.82 -14.28 65.01
C ALA A 194 -0.84 -15.22 65.74
N LYS A 195 0.44 -15.24 65.34
CA LYS A 195 1.49 -16.00 66.02
C LYS A 195 1.72 -15.54 67.46
N ALA A 196 1.71 -14.22 67.70
CA ALA A 196 1.83 -13.68 69.04
C ALA A 196 0.65 -14.10 69.92
N GLN A 197 -0.56 -14.08 69.37
CA GLN A 197 -1.77 -14.52 70.07
C GLN A 197 -1.75 -16.04 70.34
N GLU A 198 -1.33 -16.86 69.38
CA GLU A 198 -1.18 -18.30 69.56
C GLU A 198 -0.16 -18.62 70.66
N LYS A 199 0.99 -17.94 70.67
CA LYS A 199 1.99 -18.08 71.73
C LYS A 199 1.44 -17.69 73.11
N ALA A 200 0.75 -16.55 73.19
CA ALA A 200 0.14 -16.09 74.44
C ALA A 200 -0.93 -17.09 74.94
N GLN A 201 -1.76 -17.62 74.04
CA GLN A 201 -2.73 -18.66 74.39
C GLN A 201 -2.04 -19.94 74.85
N GLY A 202 -0.98 -20.39 74.15
CA GLY A 202 -0.18 -21.54 74.54
C GLY A 202 0.42 -21.40 75.95
N GLU A 203 0.97 -20.23 76.28
CA GLU A 203 1.49 -19.93 77.62
C GLU A 203 0.38 -19.94 78.69
N LEU A 204 -0.80 -19.40 78.39
CA LEU A 204 -1.95 -19.45 79.30
C LEU A 204 -2.44 -20.88 79.54
N PHE A 205 -2.53 -21.69 78.48
CA PHE A 205 -2.88 -23.11 78.60
C PHE A 205 -1.84 -23.89 79.39
N GLN A 206 -0.55 -23.64 79.18
CA GLN A 206 0.53 -24.25 79.96
C GLN A 206 0.45 -23.86 81.45
N ARG A 207 0.15 -22.59 81.76
CA ARG A 207 -0.05 -22.15 83.14
C ARG A 207 -1.28 -22.81 83.77
N ALA A 208 -2.39 -22.87 83.06
CA ALA A 208 -3.62 -23.50 83.53
C ALA A 208 -3.43 -25.01 83.77
N THR A 209 -2.76 -25.71 82.87
CA THR A 209 -2.44 -27.14 83.03
C THR A 209 -1.48 -27.39 84.18
N ALA A 210 -0.42 -26.58 84.33
CA ALA A 210 0.48 -26.66 85.47
C ALA A 210 -0.23 -26.41 86.82
N GLN A 211 -1.17 -25.46 86.85
CA GLN A 211 -2.02 -25.21 88.03
C GLN A 211 -2.92 -26.41 88.34
N LEU A 212 -3.56 -27.01 87.33
CA LEU A 212 -4.38 -28.21 87.50
C LEU A 212 -3.56 -29.41 88.00
N ASP A 213 -2.33 -29.59 87.50
CA ASP A 213 -1.45 -30.66 87.96
C ASP A 213 -0.96 -30.44 89.39
N ASN A 214 -0.64 -29.20 89.77
CA ASN A 214 -0.35 -28.85 91.16
C ASN A 214 -1.56 -29.15 92.06
N PHE A 215 -2.76 -28.80 91.61
CA PHE A 215 -4.00 -29.08 92.33
C PHE A 215 -4.26 -30.58 92.48
N ARG A 216 -4.02 -31.38 91.43
CA ARG A 216 -4.08 -32.86 91.50
C ARG A 216 -3.10 -33.42 92.52
N ARG A 217 -1.86 -32.92 92.54
CA ARG A 217 -0.84 -33.34 93.54
C ARG A 217 -1.27 -33.02 94.97
N VAL A 218 -1.80 -31.82 95.21
CA VAL A 218 -2.34 -31.44 96.52
C VAL A 218 -3.46 -32.39 96.94
N MET A 219 -4.35 -32.74 96.00
CA MET A 219 -5.41 -33.71 96.25
C MET A 219 -4.87 -35.10 96.56
N ASP A 220 -3.89 -35.59 95.81
CA ASP A 220 -3.29 -36.90 96.07
C ASP A 220 -2.60 -36.95 97.45
N VAL A 221 -1.96 -35.85 97.88
CA VAL A 221 -1.39 -35.73 99.23
C VAL A 221 -2.49 -35.75 100.29
N LEU A 222 -3.57 -35.00 100.10
CA LEU A 222 -4.73 -35.01 100.99
C LEU A 222 -5.38 -36.37 101.12
N PHE A 223 -5.50 -37.10 100.02
CA PHE A 223 -5.97 -38.49 100.06
C PHE A 223 -5.02 -39.34 100.88
N ARG A 224 -3.72 -39.36 100.57
CA ARG A 224 -2.73 -40.16 101.31
C ARG A 224 -2.69 -39.85 102.81
N LEU A 225 -2.77 -38.58 103.19
CA LEU A 225 -2.86 -38.17 104.60
C LEU A 225 -4.17 -38.63 105.25
N GLY A 226 -5.25 -38.71 104.48
CA GLY A 226 -6.53 -39.23 104.92
C GLY A 226 -6.60 -40.75 105.07
N GLU A 227 -5.75 -41.49 104.34
CA GLU A 227 -5.61 -42.94 104.49
C GLU A 227 -4.64 -43.32 105.63
N ALA A 228 -3.82 -42.38 106.09
CA ALA A 228 -2.85 -42.61 107.15
C ALA A 228 -3.51 -42.56 108.54
N GLU A 229 -3.13 -43.48 109.44
CA GLU A 229 -3.62 -43.52 110.81
C GLU A 229 -2.83 -42.56 111.74
N GLY A 230 -3.48 -42.05 112.79
CA GLY A 230 -2.84 -41.21 113.81
C GLY A 230 -2.66 -39.73 113.43
N ASP A 231 -1.52 -39.14 113.79
CA ASP A 231 -1.26 -37.69 113.66
C ASP A 231 -1.33 -37.19 112.20
N ALA A 232 -1.08 -38.06 111.22
CA ALA A 232 -1.15 -37.72 109.80
C ALA A 232 -2.59 -37.39 109.35
N LEU A 233 -3.60 -38.06 109.91
CA LEU A 233 -5.01 -37.78 109.65
C LEU A 233 -5.40 -36.39 110.19
N VAL A 234 -4.88 -36.02 111.37
CA VAL A 234 -5.07 -34.70 111.98
C VAL A 234 -4.55 -33.61 111.05
N VAL A 235 -3.36 -33.80 110.50
CA VAL A 235 -2.75 -32.86 109.54
C VAL A 235 -3.55 -32.77 108.25
N GLY A 236 -4.02 -33.90 107.70
CA GLY A 236 -4.86 -33.92 106.50
C GLY A 236 -6.19 -33.19 106.67
N VAL A 237 -6.88 -33.41 107.79
CA VAL A 237 -8.16 -32.75 108.12
C VAL A 237 -7.99 -31.26 108.39
N ALA A 238 -6.94 -30.86 109.13
CA ALA A 238 -6.62 -29.46 109.36
C ALA A 238 -6.26 -28.71 108.06
N PHE A 239 -5.50 -29.35 107.17
CA PHE A 239 -5.16 -28.79 105.88
C PHE A 239 -6.38 -28.63 104.96
N ALA A 240 -7.26 -29.65 104.89
CA ALA A 240 -8.51 -29.55 104.13
C ALA A 240 -9.42 -28.41 104.64
N ARG A 241 -9.50 -28.21 105.97
CA ARG A 241 -10.23 -27.09 106.57
C ARG A 241 -9.61 -25.73 106.21
N ALA A 242 -8.29 -25.62 106.22
CA ALA A 242 -7.58 -24.41 105.84
C ALA A 242 -7.82 -24.04 104.36
N MET A 243 -7.85 -25.03 103.46
CA MET A 243 -8.19 -24.80 102.05
C MET A 243 -9.62 -24.27 101.88
N GLY A 244 -10.58 -24.81 102.63
CA GLY A 244 -11.96 -24.30 102.65
C GLY A 244 -12.08 -22.86 103.14
N ALA A 245 -11.34 -22.53 104.20
CA ALA A 245 -11.29 -21.17 104.73
C ALA A 245 -10.64 -20.18 103.74
N ALA A 246 -9.71 -20.65 102.90
CA ALA A 246 -9.10 -19.87 101.82
C ALA A 246 -10.02 -19.70 100.59
N GLY A 247 -11.26 -20.22 100.62
CA GLY A 247 -12.25 -20.04 99.56
C GLY A 247 -12.18 -21.07 98.43
N LEU A 248 -11.39 -22.14 98.57
CA LEU A 248 -11.41 -23.26 97.62
C LEU A 248 -12.69 -24.07 97.81
N ASP A 249 -13.38 -24.39 96.70
CA ASP A 249 -14.57 -25.22 96.78
C ASP A 249 -14.21 -26.69 97.04
N ILE A 250 -14.18 -27.04 98.31
CA ILE A 250 -13.92 -28.41 98.78
C ILE A 250 -14.97 -29.41 98.25
N GLY A 251 -16.17 -28.95 97.88
CA GLY A 251 -17.19 -29.79 97.28
C GLY A 251 -16.81 -30.29 95.88
N ALA A 252 -16.20 -29.42 95.06
CA ALA A 252 -15.65 -29.78 93.75
C ALA A 252 -14.48 -30.79 93.84
N LEU A 253 -13.91 -30.96 95.03
CA LEU A 253 -12.86 -31.92 95.35
C LEU A 253 -13.39 -33.30 95.78
N GLY A 254 -14.70 -33.49 95.78
CA GLY A 254 -15.35 -34.73 96.24
C GLY A 254 -15.37 -34.89 97.77
N ILE A 255 -14.94 -33.86 98.50
CA ILE A 255 -14.97 -33.84 99.96
C ILE A 255 -16.25 -33.10 100.37
N ASP A 256 -17.21 -33.87 100.90
CA ASP A 256 -18.46 -33.34 101.41
C ASP A 256 -18.20 -32.38 102.59
N ARG A 257 -18.65 -31.12 102.47
CA ARG A 257 -18.43 -30.07 103.48
C ARG A 257 -18.97 -30.46 104.84
N LEU A 258 -20.10 -31.16 104.88
CA LEU A 258 -20.74 -31.58 106.12
C LEU A 258 -19.91 -32.69 106.79
N ARG A 259 -19.33 -33.60 105.98
CA ARG A 259 -18.43 -34.65 106.50
C ARG A 259 -17.10 -34.10 106.98
N LEU A 260 -16.54 -33.11 106.28
CA LEU A 260 -15.31 -32.46 106.73
C LEU A 260 -15.52 -31.73 108.06
N ALA A 261 -16.66 -31.05 108.25
CA ALA A 261 -16.99 -30.40 109.52
C ALA A 261 -17.05 -31.41 110.67
N LEU A 262 -17.74 -32.55 110.47
CA LEU A 262 -17.83 -33.62 111.45
C LEU A 262 -16.46 -34.26 111.75
N LEU A 263 -15.63 -34.49 110.72
CA LEU A 263 -14.27 -34.99 110.90
C LEU A 263 -13.38 -34.00 111.64
N CYS A 264 -13.51 -32.69 111.36
CA CYS A 264 -12.77 -31.66 112.09
C CYS A 264 -13.16 -31.65 113.56
N GLU A 265 -14.45 -31.69 113.88
CA GLU A 265 -14.93 -31.74 115.27
C GLU A 265 -14.44 -33.00 115.99
N PHE A 266 -14.50 -34.15 115.33
CA PHE A 266 -14.06 -35.42 115.92
C PHE A 266 -12.55 -35.48 116.15
N VAL A 267 -11.76 -35.11 115.14
CA VAL A 267 -10.30 -35.22 115.17
C VAL A 267 -9.68 -34.13 116.06
N LEU A 268 -10.22 -32.91 116.05
CA LEU A 268 -9.76 -31.82 116.93
C LEU A 268 -10.25 -31.96 118.39
N ALA A 269 -11.29 -32.77 118.65
CA ALA A 269 -11.71 -33.13 120.01
C ALA A 269 -10.79 -34.19 120.67
N GLY A 270 -9.70 -34.59 120.03
CA GLY A 270 -8.67 -35.47 120.61
C GLY A 270 -8.99 -36.96 120.60
N GLN A 271 -10.00 -37.41 119.85
CA GLN A 271 -10.45 -38.82 119.79
C GLN A 271 -9.72 -39.67 118.71
N GLY A 272 -8.55 -39.22 118.24
CA GLY A 272 -7.88 -39.67 117.02
C GLY A 272 -7.41 -41.13 116.93
N GLN A 273 -7.70 -42.01 117.89
CA GLN A 273 -7.19 -43.39 117.90
C GLN A 273 -8.22 -44.47 117.56
N HIS A 274 -9.52 -44.16 117.45
CA HIS A 274 -10.57 -45.22 117.38
C HIS A 274 -11.68 -45.03 116.33
N LEU A 275 -11.36 -44.49 115.15
CA LEU A 275 -12.30 -44.46 114.04
C LEU A 275 -11.86 -45.39 112.90
N ALA A 276 -12.75 -46.31 112.50
CA ALA A 276 -12.57 -47.15 111.33
C ALA A 276 -12.89 -46.35 110.06
N VAL A 277 -12.01 -45.43 109.66
CA VAL A 277 -12.10 -44.79 108.34
C VAL A 277 -11.28 -45.65 107.39
N GLN A 278 -11.95 -46.55 106.66
CA GLN A 278 -11.28 -47.39 105.67
C GLN A 278 -11.21 -46.65 104.33
N PRO A 279 -10.03 -46.52 103.70
CA PRO A 279 -9.93 -45.99 102.34
C PRO A 279 -10.51 -46.99 101.35
N GLN A 280 -11.50 -46.57 100.55
CA GLN A 280 -11.97 -47.35 99.40
C GLN A 280 -11.27 -46.90 98.13
N THR A 281 -10.60 -47.84 97.49
CA THR A 281 -9.82 -47.69 96.24
C THR A 281 -10.63 -47.27 95.00
N ALA A 282 -11.97 -47.14 95.10
CA ALA A 282 -12.84 -46.91 93.94
C ALA A 282 -13.42 -45.48 93.83
N MET A 283 -13.52 -44.69 94.91
CA MET A 283 -14.05 -43.31 94.86
C MET A 283 -13.40 -42.39 95.89
N ARG A 284 -12.89 -41.24 95.43
CA ARG A 284 -12.22 -40.19 96.20
C ARG A 284 -13.15 -39.55 97.26
N GLY A 285 -12.85 -39.69 98.56
CA GLY A 285 -13.47 -38.91 99.66
C GLY A 285 -13.39 -39.57 101.06
N PHE A 286 -13.59 -38.78 102.14
CA PHE A 286 -13.65 -39.27 103.52
C PHE A 286 -15.08 -39.71 103.91
N ARG A 287 -15.27 -40.95 104.39
CA ARG A 287 -16.53 -41.38 105.02
C ARG A 287 -16.30 -41.93 106.42
N LEU A 288 -17.18 -41.54 107.35
CA LEU A 288 -17.30 -42.11 108.69
C LEU A 288 -18.06 -43.45 108.58
N VAL A 289 -17.47 -44.54 109.08
CA VAL A 289 -18.19 -45.80 109.26
C VAL A 289 -18.89 -45.75 110.62
N GLN A 290 -20.22 -45.78 110.61
CA GLN A 290 -20.97 -46.12 111.81
C GLN A 290 -20.71 -47.60 112.09
N LYS A 291 -19.94 -47.89 113.13
CA LYS A 291 -19.98 -49.22 113.73
C LYS A 291 -21.37 -49.39 114.35
N SER A 292 -22.11 -50.36 113.83
CA SER A 292 -23.24 -50.99 114.52
C SER A 292 -22.79 -51.59 115.85
#